data_AF-A0A929D166-F1
#
_entry.id   AF-A0A929D166-F1
#
_cell.length_a   1.000
_cell.length_b   1.000
_cell.length_c   1.000
_cell.angle_alpha   90.00
_cell.angle_beta   90.00
_cell.angle_gamma   90.00
#
_symmetry.space_group_name_H-M   'P 1'
#
loop_
_entity.id
_entity.type
_entity.pdbx_description
1 polymer ?
#
loop_
_entity_poly.entity_id
_entity_poly.type
_entity_poly.pdbx_seq_one_letter_code
_entity_poly.pdbx_strand_id
1 'polypeptide(L)'
;MPKLKLALYWAASCGGCDVAVLDINEKILDVAEMADIVLWPIAMDFKYHHVEAMDDGSIDVCLFNGSVRNTEQEKIAKLLRQKSKVMVAFGSCACFGGIPALANFFNRDLAFERAYVEAPTNANAERVFPQTLTKVAEGELELPEFWDTVLALDQVVAVEYYVPGCPPPVDLILKVVDALATNSLPPPGSVIAAEKTLCDECPRTKEEKKITKIYRPHEIIPDPEKCLLEQGIICMGPATRGGCGARCIEANMPCRGCFGPPAGVQDQGAKMLSALASIYEVKDEAEIARMIEEVKDPAGTFYRFGMSTSMLKRKRI
;
A
#
# COMPACT_ATOMS: atom_id res chain seq x y z
N MET A 1 11.68 2.51 32.89
CA MET A 1 10.23 2.62 32.61
C MET A 1 9.76 1.26 32.09
N PRO A 2 8.50 0.86 32.28
CA PRO A 2 7.99 -0.35 31.62
C PRO A 2 8.14 -0.19 30.10
N LYS A 3 8.58 -1.26 29.42
CA LYS A 3 8.69 -1.28 27.97
C LYS A 3 7.31 -1.24 27.34
N LEU A 4 7.19 -0.62 26.17
CA LEU A 4 5.96 -0.59 25.38
C LEU A 4 5.67 -1.99 24.83
N LYS A 5 4.42 -2.44 24.87
CA LYS A 5 4.03 -3.68 24.17
C LYS A 5 3.77 -3.37 22.71
N LEU A 6 4.60 -3.91 21.84
CA LEU A 6 4.57 -3.69 20.39
C LEU A 6 4.15 -4.95 19.65
N ALA A 7 3.19 -4.83 18.73
CA ALA A 7 2.86 -5.85 17.76
C ALA A 7 3.18 -5.37 16.35
N LEU A 8 3.70 -6.28 15.53
CA LEU A 8 3.85 -6.14 14.09
C LEU A 8 3.20 -7.35 13.43
N TYR A 9 2.35 -7.11 12.44
CA TYR A 9 1.65 -8.20 11.75
C TYR A 9 1.57 -7.94 10.26
N TRP A 10 1.71 -9.03 9.49
CA TRP A 10 1.64 -9.05 8.04
C TRP A 10 0.36 -9.74 7.53
N ALA A 11 -0.48 -9.01 6.80
CA ALA A 11 -1.68 -9.56 6.18
C ALA A 11 -1.39 -9.96 4.71
N ALA A 12 -2.21 -9.52 3.75
CA ALA A 12 -1.86 -9.62 2.34
C ALA A 12 -0.72 -8.62 2.02
N SER A 13 0.51 -9.07 2.29
CA SER A 13 1.74 -8.28 2.23
C SER A 13 2.81 -9.01 1.43
N CYS A 14 3.87 -8.29 1.05
CA CYS A 14 5.07 -8.85 0.44
C CYS A 14 6.24 -9.02 1.43
N GLY A 15 6.03 -8.70 2.72
CA GLY A 15 7.08 -8.66 3.74
C GLY A 15 7.97 -7.41 3.68
N GLY A 16 7.82 -6.54 2.67
CA GLY A 16 8.67 -5.36 2.50
C GLY A 16 8.56 -4.34 3.64
N CYS A 17 7.41 -4.24 4.32
CA CYS A 17 7.27 -3.34 5.47
C CYS A 17 8.01 -3.89 6.69
N ASP A 18 7.99 -5.21 6.91
CA ASP A 18 8.78 -5.84 7.96
C ASP A 18 10.29 -5.67 7.72
N VAL A 19 10.74 -5.88 6.48
CA VAL A 19 12.13 -5.63 6.09
C VAL A 19 12.49 -4.16 6.30
N ALA A 20 11.61 -3.21 5.97
CA ALA A 20 11.88 -1.79 6.20
C ALA A 20 12.05 -1.43 7.69
N VAL A 21 11.38 -2.15 8.60
CA VAL A 21 11.62 -2.02 10.04
C VAL A 21 13.00 -2.58 10.41
N LEU A 22 13.44 -3.67 9.80
CA LEU A 22 14.78 -4.23 10.01
C LEU A 22 15.88 -3.33 9.39
N ASP A 23 15.58 -2.60 8.31
CA ASP A 23 16.50 -1.68 7.64
C ASP A 23 16.85 -0.42 8.46
N ILE A 24 16.28 -0.26 9.66
CA ILE A 24 16.78 0.73 10.63
C ILE A 24 18.13 0.30 11.23
N ASN A 25 18.65 -0.88 10.86
CA ASN A 25 19.97 -1.41 11.19
C ASN A 25 20.21 -1.42 12.71
N GLU A 26 21.29 -0.81 13.20
CA GLU A 26 21.66 -0.78 14.61
C GLU A 26 20.57 -0.20 15.53
N LYS A 27 19.71 0.69 15.00
CA LYS A 27 18.60 1.27 15.77
C LYS A 27 17.52 0.25 16.13
N ILE A 28 17.55 -0.96 15.58
CA ILE A 28 16.65 -2.03 16.02
C ILE A 28 16.92 -2.44 17.47
N LEU A 29 18.15 -2.22 17.95
CA LEU A 29 18.51 -2.44 19.35
C LEU A 29 17.79 -1.46 20.26
N ASP A 30 17.67 -0.19 19.85
CA ASP A 30 16.89 0.82 20.57
C ASP A 30 15.42 0.38 20.67
N VAL A 31 14.86 -0.17 19.58
CA VAL A 31 13.48 -0.73 19.57
C VAL A 31 13.35 -1.88 20.56
N ALA A 32 14.33 -2.80 20.62
CA ALA A 32 14.32 -3.91 21.56
C ALA A 32 14.49 -3.46 23.03
N GLU A 33 15.19 -2.34 23.27
CA GLU A 33 15.32 -1.74 24.60
C GLU A 33 14.05 -1.01 25.05
N MET A 34 13.32 -0.37 24.14
CA MET A 34 12.11 0.39 24.46
C MET A 34 10.82 -0.43 24.43
N ALA A 35 10.77 -1.55 23.70
CA ALA A 35 9.56 -2.31 23.45
C ALA A 35 9.70 -3.82 23.71
N ASP A 36 8.67 -4.39 24.33
CA ASP A 36 8.42 -5.83 24.38
C ASP A 36 7.59 -6.21 23.14
N ILE A 37 8.22 -6.92 22.21
CA ILE A 37 7.53 -7.41 21.00
C ILE A 37 6.67 -8.61 21.40
N VAL A 38 5.35 -8.45 21.31
CA VAL A 38 4.37 -9.49 21.70
C VAL A 38 3.85 -10.30 20.51
N LEU A 39 4.02 -9.78 19.30
CA LEU A 39 3.74 -10.48 18.05
C LEU A 39 4.61 -9.86 16.96
N TRP A 40 5.41 -10.68 16.29
CA TRP A 40 6.06 -10.32 15.03
C TRP A 40 6.43 -11.59 14.27
N PRO A 41 5.56 -12.10 13.37
CA PRO A 41 5.71 -13.45 12.81
C PRO A 41 7.02 -13.72 12.08
N ILE A 42 7.66 -12.69 11.52
CA ILE A 42 8.93 -12.83 10.80
C ILE A 42 10.14 -12.95 11.75
N ALA A 43 10.04 -12.42 12.98
CA ALA A 43 11.18 -12.23 13.87
C ALA A 43 11.06 -12.99 15.20
N MET A 44 9.84 -13.34 15.61
CA MET A 44 9.53 -13.91 16.92
C MET A 44 8.60 -15.13 16.79
N ASP A 45 8.70 -16.07 17.73
CA ASP A 45 7.95 -17.34 17.70
C ASP A 45 6.50 -17.24 18.24
N PHE A 46 6.04 -16.05 18.64
CA PHE A 46 4.69 -15.84 19.15
C PHE A 46 3.62 -16.22 18.11
N LYS A 47 2.67 -17.06 18.55
CA LYS A 47 1.51 -17.51 17.78
C LYS A 47 0.23 -16.79 18.21
N TYR A 48 -0.82 -16.87 17.39
CA TYR A 48 -2.10 -16.17 17.63
C TYR A 48 -2.72 -16.44 19.00
N HIS A 49 -2.67 -17.67 19.52
CA HIS A 49 -3.24 -17.98 20.84
C HIS A 49 -2.57 -17.23 21.99
N HIS A 50 -1.29 -16.84 21.85
CA HIS A 50 -0.62 -16.00 22.85
C HIS A 50 -1.25 -14.61 22.89
N VAL A 51 -1.65 -14.06 21.73
CA VAL A 51 -2.31 -12.76 21.61
C VAL A 51 -3.76 -12.85 22.06
N GLU A 52 -4.47 -13.94 21.73
CA GLU A 52 -5.84 -14.20 22.18
C GLU A 52 -5.92 -14.21 23.72
N ALA A 53 -4.91 -14.76 24.39
CA ALA A 53 -4.81 -14.84 25.86
C ALA A 53 -4.42 -13.52 26.55
N MET A 54 -4.02 -12.48 25.82
CA MET A 54 -3.70 -11.17 26.40
C MET A 54 -4.98 -10.42 26.80
N ASP A 55 -4.90 -9.53 27.79
CA ASP A 55 -6.02 -8.64 28.10
C ASP A 55 -6.32 -7.66 26.95
N ASP A 56 -7.58 -7.27 26.81
CA ASP A 56 -7.99 -6.27 25.81
C ASP A 56 -7.32 -4.92 26.08
N GLY A 57 -6.93 -4.22 25.02
CA GLY A 57 -6.19 -2.96 25.13
C GLY A 57 -4.82 -3.06 25.83
N SER A 58 -4.24 -4.26 25.97
CA SER A 58 -2.93 -4.44 26.62
C SER A 58 -1.74 -4.23 25.69
N ILE A 59 -1.92 -4.26 24.37
CA ILE A 59 -0.88 -3.92 23.39
C ILE A 59 -0.89 -2.40 23.21
N ASP A 60 0.25 -1.74 23.45
CA ASP A 60 0.31 -0.28 23.34
C ASP A 60 0.18 0.18 21.90
N VAL A 61 0.87 -0.50 20.97
CA VAL A 61 0.87 -0.16 19.54
C VAL A 61 0.91 -1.42 18.68
N CYS A 62 0.08 -1.47 17.65
CA CYS A 62 0.17 -2.46 16.58
C CYS A 62 0.47 -1.78 15.24
N LEU A 63 1.61 -2.14 14.64
CA LEU A 63 1.95 -1.82 13.26
C LEU A 63 1.42 -2.92 12.35
N PHE A 64 0.23 -2.71 11.80
CA PHE A 64 -0.41 -3.67 10.91
C PHE A 64 -0.02 -3.36 9.47
N ASN A 65 0.70 -4.28 8.83
CA ASN A 65 1.12 -4.18 7.44
C ASN A 65 0.38 -5.17 6.54
N GLY A 66 0.18 -4.81 5.27
CA GLY A 66 -0.62 -5.62 4.35
C GLY A 66 -2.11 -5.26 4.32
N SER A 67 -2.78 -5.65 3.25
CA SER A 67 -4.22 -5.47 3.06
C SER A 67 -5.01 -6.71 3.54
N VAL A 68 -6.34 -6.61 3.61
CA VAL A 68 -7.20 -7.72 4.00
C VAL A 68 -7.89 -8.30 2.76
N ARG A 69 -7.69 -9.60 2.53
CA ARG A 69 -8.18 -10.32 1.34
C ARG A 69 -8.73 -11.73 1.65
N ASN A 70 -8.63 -12.20 2.89
CA ASN A 70 -9.20 -13.46 3.31
C ASN A 70 -9.70 -13.40 4.76
N THR A 71 -10.41 -14.44 5.18
CA THR A 71 -11.03 -14.51 6.52
C THR A 71 -10.02 -14.56 7.67
N GLU A 72 -8.83 -15.15 7.48
CA GLU A 72 -7.77 -15.15 8.50
C GLU A 72 -7.29 -13.71 8.77
N GLN A 73 -6.98 -12.97 7.70
CA GLN A 73 -6.50 -11.60 7.81
C GLN A 73 -7.54 -10.69 8.48
N GLU A 74 -8.82 -10.88 8.18
CA GLU A 74 -9.91 -10.17 8.86
C GLU A 74 -9.97 -10.52 10.35
N LYS A 75 -9.93 -11.82 10.69
CA LYS A 75 -9.92 -12.30 12.08
C LYS A 75 -8.77 -11.69 12.85
N ILE A 76 -7.55 -11.71 12.30
CA ILE A 76 -6.36 -11.18 12.97
C ILE A 76 -6.40 -9.66 13.06
N ALA A 77 -6.91 -8.94 12.05
CA ALA A 77 -7.12 -7.50 12.15
C ALA A 77 -8.07 -7.13 13.30
N LYS A 78 -9.20 -7.84 13.45
CA LYS A 78 -10.16 -7.66 14.54
C LYS A 78 -9.55 -7.99 15.90
N LEU A 79 -8.82 -9.11 16.01
CA LEU A 79 -8.12 -9.50 17.23
C LEU A 79 -7.11 -8.43 17.66
N LEU A 80 -6.22 -8.01 16.76
CA LEU A 80 -5.21 -7.01 17.06
C LEU A 80 -5.84 -5.67 17.41
N ARG A 81 -6.90 -5.25 16.71
CA ARG A 81 -7.66 -4.05 17.09
C ARG A 81 -8.20 -4.14 18.52
N GLN A 82 -8.78 -5.27 18.90
CA GLN A 82 -9.31 -5.49 20.25
C GLN A 82 -8.20 -5.44 21.32
N LYS A 83 -7.04 -6.03 21.02
CA LYS A 83 -5.90 -6.08 21.96
C LYS A 83 -5.08 -4.79 21.99
N SER A 84 -5.16 -3.94 20.98
CA SER A 84 -4.33 -2.73 20.85
C SER A 84 -5.03 -1.43 21.26
N LYS A 85 -4.29 -0.57 21.98
CA LYS A 85 -4.67 0.82 22.24
C LYS A 85 -4.55 1.66 20.98
N VAL A 86 -3.43 1.52 20.26
CA VAL A 86 -3.15 2.21 19.00
C VAL A 86 -2.97 1.19 17.87
N MET A 87 -3.75 1.35 16.81
CA MET A 87 -3.66 0.61 15.57
C MET A 87 -3.10 1.54 14.48
N VAL A 88 -2.03 1.12 13.84
CA VAL A 88 -1.35 1.86 12.77
C VAL A 88 -1.46 1.07 11.47
N ALA A 89 -2.04 1.68 10.44
CA ALA A 89 -1.92 1.19 9.07
C ALA A 89 -0.49 1.47 8.58
N PHE A 90 0.34 0.43 8.57
CA PHE A 90 1.76 0.53 8.28
C PHE A 90 2.06 0.03 6.86
N GLY A 91 2.33 0.97 5.96
CA GLY A 91 2.59 0.73 4.55
C GLY A 91 1.37 0.87 3.64
N SER A 92 1.66 1.05 2.35
CA SER A 92 0.67 1.34 1.30
C SER A 92 -0.45 0.30 1.21
N CYS A 93 -0.14 -0.97 1.45
CA CYS A 93 -1.15 -2.04 1.47
C CYS A 93 -2.18 -1.84 2.59
N ALA A 94 -1.73 -1.55 3.81
CA ALA A 94 -2.63 -1.33 4.94
C ALA A 94 -3.40 -0.02 4.79
N CYS A 95 -2.73 1.05 4.34
CA CYS A 95 -3.35 2.36 4.18
C CYS A 95 -4.36 2.41 3.03
N PHE A 96 -4.09 1.76 1.89
CA PHE A 96 -4.79 2.03 0.64
C PHE A 96 -5.20 0.78 -0.16
N GLY A 97 -4.83 -0.42 0.31
CA GLY A 97 -5.01 -1.70 -0.37
C GLY A 97 -3.74 -2.18 -1.11
N GLY A 98 -2.90 -1.24 -1.57
CA GLY A 98 -1.60 -1.49 -2.19
C GLY A 98 -1.68 -2.19 -3.55
N ILE A 99 -0.57 -2.79 -3.98
CA ILE A 99 -0.52 -3.57 -5.23
C ILE A 99 -1.57 -4.70 -5.27
N PRO A 100 -1.81 -5.46 -4.17
CA PRO A 100 -2.84 -6.50 -4.18
C PRO A 100 -4.23 -5.98 -4.60
N ALA A 101 -4.55 -4.72 -4.33
CA ALA A 101 -5.84 -4.13 -4.67
C ALA A 101 -6.13 -4.07 -6.18
N LEU A 102 -5.13 -4.21 -7.04
CA LEU A 102 -5.36 -4.39 -8.48
C LEU A 102 -6.17 -5.65 -8.80
N ALA A 103 -6.17 -6.66 -7.91
CA ALA A 103 -7.04 -7.82 -8.02
C ALA A 103 -8.54 -7.46 -7.97
N ASN A 104 -8.92 -6.25 -7.51
CA ASN A 104 -10.30 -5.78 -7.51
C ASN A 104 -10.83 -5.43 -8.91
N PHE A 105 -9.98 -5.44 -9.94
CA PHE A 105 -10.42 -5.44 -11.34
C PHE A 105 -10.89 -6.83 -11.83
N PHE A 106 -10.75 -7.85 -10.98
CA PHE A 106 -11.14 -9.24 -11.17
C PHE A 106 -11.94 -9.71 -9.94
N ASN A 107 -12.44 -10.95 -9.98
CA ASN A 107 -13.04 -11.62 -8.83
C ASN A 107 -12.19 -12.83 -8.42
N ARG A 108 -12.58 -13.54 -7.35
CA ARG A 108 -11.88 -14.74 -6.88
C ARG A 108 -11.74 -15.77 -7.99
N ASP A 109 -12.83 -16.08 -8.70
CA ASP A 109 -12.87 -17.16 -9.69
C ASP A 109 -11.88 -16.90 -10.82
N LEU A 110 -11.83 -15.68 -11.37
CA LEU A 110 -10.86 -15.30 -12.41
C LEU A 110 -9.42 -15.34 -11.90
N ALA A 111 -9.18 -14.92 -10.66
CA ALA A 111 -7.85 -15.01 -10.06
C ALA A 111 -7.41 -16.48 -9.90
N PHE A 112 -8.32 -17.35 -9.49
CA PHE A 112 -8.07 -18.78 -9.27
C PHE A 112 -7.90 -19.52 -10.60
N GLU A 113 -8.73 -19.23 -11.61
CA GLU A 113 -8.59 -19.76 -12.97
C GLU A 113 -7.20 -19.44 -13.53
N ARG A 114 -6.79 -18.16 -13.40
CA ARG A 114 -5.47 -17.74 -13.86
C ARG A 114 -4.33 -18.44 -13.13
N ALA A 115 -4.43 -18.55 -11.80
CA ALA A 115 -3.36 -19.08 -10.95
C ALA A 115 -3.24 -20.61 -11.00
N TYR A 116 -4.35 -21.33 -11.00
CA TYR A 116 -4.37 -22.79 -10.82
C TYR A 116 -4.68 -23.58 -12.10
N VAL A 117 -5.09 -22.91 -13.18
CA VAL A 117 -5.38 -23.59 -14.46
C VAL A 117 -4.60 -22.99 -15.62
N GLU A 118 -4.76 -21.70 -15.91
CA GLU A 118 -4.23 -21.10 -17.15
C GLU A 118 -2.73 -20.81 -17.15
N ALA A 119 -2.06 -20.86 -15.99
CA ALA A 119 -0.62 -20.65 -15.95
C ALA A 119 0.07 -21.80 -16.71
N PRO A 120 0.98 -21.52 -17.67
CA PRO A 120 1.51 -22.54 -18.59
C PRO A 120 2.22 -23.73 -17.92
N THR A 121 2.68 -23.56 -16.67
CA THR A 121 3.37 -24.58 -15.88
C THR A 121 2.43 -25.46 -15.06
N ASN A 122 1.12 -25.18 -15.06
CA ASN A 122 0.18 -25.94 -14.25
C ASN A 122 -0.10 -27.31 -14.87
N ALA A 123 0.11 -28.36 -14.07
CA ALA A 123 -0.32 -29.71 -14.37
C ALA A 123 -1.63 -30.01 -13.62
N ASN A 124 -2.73 -29.39 -14.06
CA ASN A 124 -4.04 -29.46 -13.40
C ASN A 124 -5.17 -29.74 -14.41
N ALA A 125 -5.06 -30.85 -15.14
CA ALA A 125 -6.04 -31.23 -16.16
C ALA A 125 -7.46 -31.43 -15.59
N GLU A 126 -7.55 -31.82 -14.33
CA GLU A 126 -8.80 -32.03 -13.59
C GLU A 126 -9.42 -30.74 -13.06
N ARG A 127 -8.73 -29.60 -13.22
CA ARG A 127 -9.20 -28.25 -12.80
C ARG A 127 -9.59 -28.22 -11.32
N VAL A 128 -8.76 -28.82 -10.48
CA VAL A 128 -8.94 -28.80 -9.03
C VAL A 128 -8.52 -27.45 -8.48
N PHE A 129 -9.35 -26.85 -7.63
CA PHE A 129 -9.08 -25.58 -6.95
C PHE A 129 -8.93 -25.78 -5.44
N PRO A 130 -8.13 -24.95 -4.74
CA PRO A 130 -8.09 -24.97 -3.28
C PRO A 130 -9.47 -24.80 -2.67
N GLN A 131 -9.82 -25.70 -1.75
CA GLN A 131 -11.06 -25.67 -0.99
C GLN A 131 -10.78 -25.20 0.44
N THR A 132 -11.75 -24.53 1.07
CA THR A 132 -11.62 -24.08 2.47
C THR A 132 -11.55 -25.24 3.46
N LEU A 133 -12.07 -26.42 3.09
CA LEU A 133 -11.96 -27.64 3.86
C LEU A 133 -11.64 -28.82 2.92
N THR A 134 -10.63 -29.60 3.27
CA THR A 134 -10.24 -30.80 2.52
C THR A 134 -9.98 -31.95 3.50
N LYS A 135 -10.57 -33.11 3.23
CA LYS A 135 -10.33 -34.34 4.02
C LYS A 135 -9.16 -35.11 3.44
N VAL A 136 -8.15 -35.35 4.27
CA VAL A 136 -6.96 -36.17 3.96
C VAL A 136 -6.80 -37.27 5.02
N ALA A 137 -5.83 -38.17 4.85
CA ALA A 137 -5.62 -39.28 5.78
C ALA A 137 -5.26 -38.81 7.19
N GLU A 138 -4.57 -37.68 7.29
CA GLU A 138 -4.10 -37.03 8.52
C GLU A 138 -5.20 -36.21 9.23
N GLY A 139 -6.36 -36.00 8.60
CA GLY A 139 -7.49 -35.27 9.19
C GLY A 139 -8.17 -34.29 8.24
N GLU A 140 -8.84 -33.29 8.81
CA GLU A 140 -9.43 -32.17 8.08
C GLU A 140 -8.44 -31.00 8.03
N LEU A 141 -8.09 -30.57 6.81
CA LEU A 141 -7.27 -29.39 6.57
C LEU A 141 -8.17 -28.20 6.24
N GLU A 142 -7.88 -27.06 6.84
CA GLU A 142 -8.61 -25.81 6.63
C GLU A 142 -7.74 -24.76 5.91
N LEU A 143 -8.34 -24.04 4.98
CA LEU A 143 -7.76 -22.86 4.33
C LEU A 143 -8.66 -21.64 4.55
N PRO A 144 -8.08 -20.43 4.72
CA PRO A 144 -8.87 -19.21 4.79
C PRO A 144 -9.71 -19.02 3.52
N GLU A 145 -10.95 -18.54 3.69
CA GLU A 145 -11.79 -18.20 2.56
C GLU A 145 -11.24 -16.95 1.87
N PHE A 146 -10.95 -17.08 0.58
CA PHE A 146 -10.40 -16.00 -0.24
C PHE A 146 -11.51 -15.12 -0.80
N TRP A 147 -11.46 -13.83 -0.54
CA TRP A 147 -12.52 -12.92 -0.96
C TRP A 147 -12.37 -12.44 -2.40
N ASP A 148 -13.44 -11.86 -2.91
CA ASP A 148 -13.45 -11.14 -4.17
C ASP A 148 -12.73 -9.79 -4.12
N THR A 149 -12.71 -9.16 -2.96
CA THR A 149 -12.27 -7.76 -2.80
C THR A 149 -11.13 -7.69 -1.79
N VAL A 150 -10.05 -7.00 -2.16
CA VAL A 150 -9.01 -6.53 -1.24
C VAL A 150 -9.52 -5.28 -0.55
N LEU A 151 -9.40 -5.23 0.76
CA LEU A 151 -9.73 -4.10 1.60
C LEU A 151 -8.47 -3.47 2.21
N ALA A 152 -8.47 -2.15 2.34
CA ALA A 152 -7.55 -1.46 3.24
C ALA A 152 -7.94 -1.75 4.71
N LEU A 153 -7.01 -1.55 5.64
CA LEU A 153 -7.20 -1.91 7.04
C LEU A 153 -8.38 -1.16 7.69
N ASP A 154 -8.51 0.12 7.37
CA ASP A 154 -9.54 1.02 7.92
C ASP A 154 -10.95 0.74 7.40
N GLN A 155 -11.08 -0.12 6.38
CA GLN A 155 -12.35 -0.64 5.90
C GLN A 155 -12.83 -1.85 6.73
N VAL A 156 -11.97 -2.37 7.62
CA VAL A 156 -12.24 -3.57 8.43
C VAL A 156 -12.27 -3.24 9.93
N VAL A 157 -11.35 -2.41 10.42
CA VAL A 157 -11.22 -2.02 11.82
C VAL A 157 -10.85 -0.54 11.95
N ALA A 158 -11.13 0.07 13.11
CA ALA A 158 -10.69 1.45 13.37
C ALA A 158 -9.15 1.56 13.45
N VAL A 159 -8.61 2.61 12.84
CA VAL A 159 -7.16 2.90 12.75
C VAL A 159 -6.91 4.31 13.25
N GLU A 160 -5.92 4.49 14.13
CA GLU A 160 -5.55 5.83 14.63
C GLU A 160 -4.55 6.55 13.72
N TYR A 161 -3.61 5.83 13.11
CA TYR A 161 -2.53 6.45 12.33
C TYR A 161 -2.23 5.71 11.04
N TYR A 162 -1.73 6.45 10.06
CA TYR A 162 -1.35 5.92 8.75
C TYR A 162 0.10 6.27 8.46
N VAL A 163 0.91 5.27 8.11
CA VAL A 163 2.31 5.44 7.71
C VAL A 163 2.42 4.95 6.27
N PRO A 164 2.33 5.83 5.27
CA PRO A 164 2.30 5.44 3.87
C PRO A 164 3.69 5.07 3.34
N GLY A 165 3.72 4.41 2.17
CA GLY A 165 4.93 3.99 1.47
C GLY A 165 4.93 2.50 1.15
N CYS A 166 5.58 2.11 0.05
CA CYS A 166 5.63 0.71 -0.40
C CYS A 166 7.09 0.24 -0.63
N PRO A 167 7.89 0.08 0.44
CA PRO A 167 7.53 0.26 1.87
C PRO A 167 7.74 1.70 2.38
N PRO A 168 7.31 2.02 3.62
CA PRO A 168 7.66 3.28 4.28
C PRO A 168 9.19 3.48 4.37
N PRO A 169 9.70 4.71 4.19
CA PRO A 169 11.12 5.02 4.34
C PRO A 169 11.64 4.80 5.76
N VAL A 170 12.93 4.43 5.89
CA VAL A 170 13.63 4.33 7.19
C VAL A 170 13.48 5.61 8.02
N ASP A 171 13.69 6.77 7.42
CA ASP A 171 13.52 8.08 8.06
C ASP A 171 12.09 8.37 8.53
N LEU A 172 11.08 7.79 7.89
CA LEU A 172 9.70 7.87 8.35
C LEU A 172 9.42 6.89 9.49
N ILE A 173 9.98 5.69 9.42
CA ILE A 173 9.90 4.67 10.47
C ILE A 173 10.54 5.17 11.76
N LEU A 174 11.73 5.78 11.67
CA LEU A 174 12.40 6.38 12.82
C LEU A 174 11.56 7.49 13.47
N LYS A 175 10.88 8.33 12.68
CA LYS A 175 9.93 9.32 13.23
C LYS A 175 8.77 8.67 13.99
N VAL A 176 8.27 7.53 13.51
CA VAL A 176 7.23 6.77 14.22
C VAL A 176 7.79 6.23 15.54
N VAL A 177 8.96 5.60 15.51
CA VAL A 177 9.65 5.08 16.71
C VAL A 177 9.89 6.19 17.73
N ASP A 178 10.42 7.34 17.30
CA ASP A 178 10.69 8.49 18.17
C ASP A 178 9.39 9.06 18.76
N ALA A 179 8.32 9.18 17.96
CA ALA A 179 7.02 9.66 18.44
C ALA A 179 6.39 8.70 19.46
N LEU A 180 6.59 7.38 19.29
CA LEU A 180 6.17 6.37 20.25
C LEU A 180 7.01 6.43 21.53
N ALA A 181 8.32 6.57 21.43
CA ALA A 181 9.23 6.65 22.57
C ALA A 181 8.98 7.88 23.45
N THR A 182 8.64 9.01 22.83
CA THR A 182 8.43 10.30 23.51
C THR A 182 6.96 10.60 23.83
N ASN A 183 6.04 9.69 23.49
CA ASN A 183 4.59 9.88 23.62
C ASN A 183 4.09 11.17 22.93
N SER A 184 4.70 11.53 21.80
CA SER A 184 4.44 12.74 21.03
C SER A 184 3.65 12.44 19.75
N LEU A 185 2.71 11.50 19.81
CA LEU A 185 1.91 11.13 18.65
C LEU A 185 1.00 12.29 18.23
N PRO A 186 0.79 12.49 16.91
CA PRO A 186 -0.15 13.49 16.42
C PRO A 186 -1.61 13.11 16.79
N PRO A 187 -2.60 13.98 16.52
CA PRO A 187 -4.01 13.64 16.74
C PRO A 187 -4.41 12.38 15.95
N PRO A 188 -5.28 11.51 16.48
CA PRO A 188 -5.83 10.38 15.74
C PRO A 188 -6.45 10.79 14.39
N GLY A 189 -6.32 9.93 13.38
CA GLY A 189 -6.65 10.21 11.98
C GLY A 189 -5.50 10.84 11.18
N SER A 190 -4.37 11.14 11.83
CA SER A 190 -3.22 11.72 11.15
C SER A 190 -2.49 10.72 10.25
N VAL A 191 -2.04 11.21 9.09
CA VAL A 191 -1.09 10.51 8.24
C VAL A 191 0.32 11.00 8.61
N ILE A 192 1.18 10.10 9.06
CA ILE A 192 2.57 10.38 9.41
C ILE A 192 3.36 10.42 8.10
N ALA A 193 3.26 11.53 7.38
CA ALA A 193 4.00 11.91 6.17
C ALA A 193 3.71 13.40 5.86
N ALA A 194 4.28 13.96 4.79
CA ALA A 194 4.01 15.36 4.43
C ALA A 194 2.50 15.58 4.15
N GLU A 195 1.95 16.77 4.38
CA GLU A 195 0.56 17.07 3.96
C GLU A 195 0.46 17.44 2.47
N LYS A 196 1.58 17.93 1.93
CA LYS A 196 1.72 18.44 0.58
C LYS A 196 2.01 17.33 -0.44
N THR A 197 1.98 17.72 -1.72
CA THR A 197 2.28 16.82 -2.82
C THR A 197 3.77 16.52 -2.92
N LEU A 198 4.14 15.45 -3.62
CA LEU A 198 5.53 15.13 -3.91
C LEU A 198 6.21 16.23 -4.76
N CYS A 199 5.43 17.01 -5.52
CA CYS A 199 5.96 18.11 -6.32
C CYS A 199 6.65 19.20 -5.48
N ASP A 200 6.26 19.36 -4.22
CA ASP A 200 6.84 20.34 -3.29
C ASP A 200 8.27 19.98 -2.84
N GLU A 201 8.63 18.69 -2.83
CA GLU A 201 9.98 18.20 -2.52
C GLU A 201 10.76 17.74 -3.76
N CYS A 202 10.13 17.78 -4.95
CA CYS A 202 10.72 17.31 -6.19
C CYS A 202 11.78 18.30 -6.72
N PRO A 203 13.04 17.86 -6.91
CA PRO A 203 14.15 18.76 -7.26
C PRO A 203 14.11 19.26 -8.71
N ARG A 204 13.30 18.64 -9.57
CA ARG A 204 13.23 18.97 -11.00
C ARG A 204 12.63 20.34 -11.26
N THR A 205 13.14 21.01 -12.27
CA THR A 205 12.67 22.29 -12.78
C THR A 205 11.32 22.13 -13.48
N LYS A 206 10.38 23.04 -13.17
CA LYS A 206 8.99 23.03 -13.65
C LYS A 206 8.71 24.39 -14.29
N GLU A 207 8.46 24.43 -15.59
CA GLU A 207 8.32 25.67 -16.36
C GLU A 207 7.02 25.68 -17.17
N GLU A 208 6.83 24.67 -18.03
CA GLU A 208 5.76 24.61 -19.02
C GLU A 208 4.72 23.55 -18.63
N LYS A 209 3.50 24.00 -18.31
CA LYS A 209 2.39 23.14 -17.89
C LYS A 209 1.64 22.48 -19.06
N LYS A 210 2.24 22.33 -20.23
CA LYS A 210 1.57 21.78 -21.42
C LYS A 210 2.37 20.63 -22.04
N ILE A 211 1.67 19.55 -22.38
CA ILE A 211 2.21 18.42 -23.13
C ILE A 211 1.31 18.13 -24.34
N THR A 212 1.90 17.66 -25.43
CA THR A 212 1.16 17.27 -26.65
C THR A 212 1.16 15.77 -26.89
N LYS A 213 1.95 15.01 -26.12
CA LYS A 213 2.12 13.58 -26.26
C LYS A 213 2.49 12.95 -24.92
N ILE A 214 1.94 11.77 -24.66
CA ILE A 214 2.32 10.93 -23.53
C ILE A 214 3.27 9.82 -24.01
N TYR A 215 4.34 9.62 -23.24
CA TYR A 215 5.33 8.57 -23.45
C TYR A 215 5.33 7.58 -22.29
N ARG A 216 5.52 6.31 -22.61
CA ARG A 216 5.92 5.29 -21.63
C ARG A 216 7.41 5.45 -21.33
N PRO A 217 7.88 5.12 -20.11
CA PRO A 217 9.27 5.39 -19.72
C PRO A 217 10.38 4.79 -20.60
N HIS A 218 10.08 3.78 -21.43
CA HIS A 218 11.05 3.15 -22.33
C HIS A 218 11.06 3.75 -23.74
N GLU A 219 10.11 4.63 -24.07
CA GLU A 219 9.97 5.22 -25.41
C GLU A 219 10.88 6.43 -25.62
N ILE A 220 11.34 7.05 -24.53
CA ILE A 220 12.22 8.23 -24.55
C ILE A 220 13.26 8.16 -23.44
N ILE A 221 14.36 8.90 -23.60
CA ILE A 221 15.32 9.16 -22.54
C ILE A 221 14.97 10.53 -21.93
N PRO A 222 14.48 10.61 -20.69
CA PRO A 222 14.11 11.88 -20.10
C PRO A 222 15.34 12.70 -19.70
N ASP A 223 15.25 14.00 -19.93
CA ASP A 223 16.13 15.00 -19.32
C ASP A 223 16.04 14.88 -17.79
N PRO A 224 17.15 14.71 -17.06
CA PRO A 224 17.15 14.52 -15.62
C PRO A 224 16.77 15.77 -14.82
N GLU A 225 16.92 16.97 -15.38
CA GLU A 225 16.66 18.24 -14.70
C GLU A 225 15.21 18.71 -14.89
N LYS A 226 14.63 18.47 -16.08
CA LYS A 226 13.25 18.89 -16.39
C LYS A 226 12.22 17.98 -15.74
N CYS A 227 11.08 18.52 -15.31
CA CYS A 227 9.94 17.77 -14.80
C CYS A 227 9.52 16.63 -15.75
N LEU A 228 9.48 15.38 -15.27
CA LEU A 228 9.11 14.22 -16.09
C LEU A 228 7.71 14.33 -16.68
N LEU A 229 6.77 14.94 -15.94
CA LEU A 229 5.40 15.12 -16.42
C LEU A 229 5.33 16.11 -17.59
N GLU A 230 6.13 17.18 -17.56
CA GLU A 230 6.24 18.17 -18.66
C GLU A 230 6.98 17.59 -19.88
N GLN A 231 7.67 16.46 -19.73
CA GLN A 231 8.27 15.69 -20.82
C GLN A 231 7.32 14.63 -21.40
N GLY A 232 6.06 14.59 -20.94
CA GLY A 232 5.06 13.62 -21.39
C GLY A 232 5.12 12.27 -20.68
N ILE A 233 5.94 12.09 -19.64
CA ILE A 233 5.99 10.85 -18.86
C ILE A 233 5.02 10.98 -17.68
N ILE A 234 4.01 10.10 -17.62
CA ILE A 234 3.04 10.09 -16.52
C ILE A 234 3.77 9.89 -15.18
N CYS A 235 3.79 10.94 -14.37
CA CYS A 235 4.35 10.97 -13.03
C CYS A 235 3.23 11.28 -12.03
N MET A 236 3.01 10.39 -11.07
CA MET A 236 1.93 10.51 -10.07
C MET A 236 2.19 11.59 -9.01
N GLY A 237 3.34 12.26 -9.04
CA GLY A 237 3.79 13.22 -8.02
C GLY A 237 2.75 14.30 -7.64
N PRO A 238 2.05 14.94 -8.59
CA PRO A 238 1.03 15.96 -8.29
C PRO A 238 -0.18 15.45 -7.48
N ALA A 239 -0.46 14.14 -7.53
CA ALA A 239 -1.55 13.50 -6.80
C ALA A 239 -1.06 12.59 -5.67
N THR A 240 0.23 12.67 -5.33
CA THR A 240 0.85 11.80 -4.33
C THR A 240 1.40 12.62 -3.20
N ARG A 241 1.19 12.17 -1.97
CA ARG A 241 1.76 12.76 -0.77
C ARG A 241 3.30 12.73 -0.80
N GLY A 242 3.94 13.81 -0.36
CA GLY A 242 5.39 13.88 -0.16
C GLY A 242 5.87 13.12 1.09
N GLY A 243 7.17 13.17 1.36
CA GLY A 243 7.83 12.54 2.50
C GLY A 243 8.60 11.27 2.13
N CYS A 244 8.72 10.95 0.84
CA CYS A 244 9.55 9.83 0.39
C CYS A 244 10.96 10.26 -0.02
N GLY A 245 11.22 11.58 -0.04
CA GLY A 245 12.48 12.17 -0.48
C GLY A 245 12.65 12.12 -1.99
N ALA A 246 11.54 12.05 -2.75
CA ALA A 246 11.53 11.97 -4.22
C ALA A 246 12.46 10.89 -4.84
N ARG A 247 12.77 9.80 -4.13
CA ARG A 247 13.76 8.77 -4.52
C ARG A 247 13.60 8.21 -5.94
N CYS A 248 12.36 7.99 -6.40
CA CYS A 248 12.14 7.54 -7.78
C CYS A 248 12.63 8.59 -8.79
N ILE A 249 12.37 9.86 -8.50
CA ILE A 249 12.70 11.00 -9.36
C ILE A 249 14.22 11.19 -9.44
N GLU A 250 14.93 11.01 -8.32
CA GLU A 250 16.40 11.01 -8.25
C GLU A 250 17.01 9.89 -9.11
N ALA A 251 16.35 8.73 -9.18
CA ALA A 251 16.71 7.63 -10.07
C ALA A 251 16.22 7.84 -11.53
N ASN A 252 15.84 9.06 -11.91
CA ASN A 252 15.30 9.41 -13.23
C ASN A 252 14.04 8.61 -13.63
N MET A 253 13.22 8.21 -12.66
CA MET A 253 11.97 7.46 -12.86
C MET A 253 10.75 8.22 -12.33
N PRO A 254 9.59 8.13 -13.00
CA PRO A 254 8.39 8.83 -12.54
C PRO A 254 7.88 8.26 -11.21
N CYS A 255 7.30 9.13 -10.38
CA CYS A 255 6.57 8.71 -9.20
C CYS A 255 5.42 7.78 -9.59
N ARG A 256 5.25 6.70 -8.81
CA ARG A 256 4.21 5.68 -9.03
C ARG A 256 3.02 5.79 -8.07
N GLY A 257 3.05 6.73 -7.12
CA GLY A 257 1.91 7.01 -6.24
C GLY A 257 1.82 6.21 -4.95
N CYS A 258 2.87 5.49 -4.54
CA CYS A 258 2.81 4.55 -3.41
C CYS A 258 2.53 5.19 -2.03
N PHE A 259 2.72 6.51 -1.91
CA PHE A 259 2.41 7.27 -0.69
C PHE A 259 0.93 7.64 -0.55
N GLY A 260 0.11 7.33 -1.56
CA GLY A 260 -1.31 7.67 -1.57
C GLY A 260 -1.58 9.17 -1.71
N PRO A 261 -2.85 9.59 -1.55
CA PRO A 261 -3.26 10.97 -1.80
C PRO A 261 -2.72 11.95 -0.74
N PRO A 262 -2.44 13.22 -1.13
CA PRO A 262 -2.17 14.30 -0.19
C PRO A 262 -3.44 14.70 0.59
N ALA A 263 -3.30 15.59 1.57
CA ALA A 263 -4.46 16.07 2.32
C ALA A 263 -5.51 16.73 1.41
N GLY A 264 -6.80 16.49 1.70
CA GLY A 264 -7.92 17.04 0.92
C GLY A 264 -8.20 16.34 -0.43
N VAL A 265 -7.45 15.30 -0.79
CA VAL A 265 -7.71 14.48 -1.98
C VAL A 265 -8.29 13.14 -1.55
N GLN A 266 -9.53 12.86 -1.97
CA GLN A 266 -10.20 11.59 -1.65
C GLN A 266 -9.74 10.44 -2.55
N ASP A 267 -9.63 10.70 -3.85
CA ASP A 267 -9.26 9.68 -4.84
C ASP A 267 -8.02 10.14 -5.61
N GLN A 268 -6.89 9.47 -5.35
CA GLN A 268 -5.61 9.76 -5.98
C GLN A 268 -5.67 9.60 -7.51
N GLY A 269 -6.31 8.52 -7.99
CA GLY A 269 -6.34 8.19 -9.40
C GLY A 269 -7.18 9.20 -10.19
N ALA A 270 -8.37 9.52 -9.69
CA ALA A 270 -9.23 10.55 -10.27
C ALA A 270 -8.55 11.94 -10.25
N LYS A 271 -7.85 12.28 -9.17
CA LYS A 271 -7.13 13.55 -9.08
C LYS A 271 -5.98 13.63 -10.07
N MET A 272 -5.23 12.54 -10.27
CA MET A 272 -4.15 12.50 -11.26
C MET A 272 -4.70 12.56 -12.69
N LEU A 273 -5.79 11.86 -12.98
CA LEU A 273 -6.49 11.94 -14.27
C LEU A 273 -6.91 13.38 -14.58
N SER A 274 -7.51 14.07 -13.60
CA SER A 274 -7.88 15.48 -13.73
C SER A 274 -6.66 16.38 -13.99
N ALA A 275 -5.54 16.14 -13.28
CA ALA A 275 -4.30 16.87 -13.49
C ALA A 275 -3.72 16.64 -14.89
N LEU A 276 -3.68 15.38 -15.35
CA LEU A 276 -3.18 15.01 -16.68
C LEU A 276 -4.01 15.63 -17.79
N ALA A 277 -5.35 15.53 -17.70
CA ALA A 277 -6.25 16.13 -18.67
C ALA A 277 -6.12 17.67 -18.73
N SER A 278 -5.73 18.32 -17.62
CA SER A 278 -5.57 19.77 -17.56
C SER A 278 -4.28 20.27 -18.22
N ILE A 279 -3.27 19.41 -18.38
CA ILE A 279 -1.97 19.77 -18.97
C ILE A 279 -1.83 19.26 -20.41
N TYR A 280 -2.65 18.31 -20.83
CA TYR A 280 -2.61 17.83 -22.21
C TYR A 280 -3.25 18.89 -23.11
N GLU A 281 -2.48 19.37 -24.09
CA GLU A 281 -2.97 20.36 -25.04
C GLU A 281 -3.90 19.68 -26.04
N VAL A 282 -5.15 20.13 -26.03
CA VAL A 282 -6.23 19.61 -26.87
C VAL A 282 -6.89 20.77 -27.60
N LYS A 283 -7.06 20.65 -28.91
CA LYS A 283 -7.75 21.62 -29.77
C LYS A 283 -9.07 21.10 -30.33
N ASP A 284 -9.20 19.77 -30.47
CA ASP A 284 -10.36 19.11 -31.04
C ASP A 284 -10.62 17.72 -30.43
N GLU A 285 -11.72 17.09 -30.83
CA GLU A 285 -12.11 15.75 -30.35
C GLU A 285 -11.13 14.65 -30.77
N ALA A 286 -10.42 14.80 -31.88
CA ALA A 286 -9.45 13.81 -32.35
C ALA A 286 -8.21 13.77 -31.43
N GLU A 287 -7.76 14.91 -30.92
CA GLU A 287 -6.67 14.97 -29.94
C GLU A 287 -7.08 14.40 -28.57
N ILE A 288 -8.35 14.50 -28.18
CA ILE A 288 -8.88 13.81 -26.97
C ILE A 288 -8.80 12.30 -27.14
N ALA A 289 -9.26 11.78 -28.29
CA ALA A 289 -9.19 10.35 -28.59
C ALA A 289 -7.75 9.85 -28.56
N ARG A 290 -6.81 10.62 -29.14
CA ARG A 290 -5.37 10.30 -29.10
C ARG A 290 -4.83 10.23 -27.67
N MET A 291 -5.14 11.22 -26.82
CA MET A 291 -4.70 11.20 -25.41
C MET A 291 -5.16 9.92 -24.69
N ILE A 292 -6.41 9.51 -24.91
CA ILE A 292 -6.98 8.29 -24.30
C ILE A 292 -6.21 7.05 -24.77
N GLU A 293 -5.91 6.96 -26.07
CA GLU A 293 -5.16 5.84 -26.65
C GLU A 293 -3.69 5.78 -26.20
N GLU A 294 -3.07 6.93 -25.89
CA GLU A 294 -1.69 7.00 -25.40
C GLU A 294 -1.56 6.43 -23.97
N VAL A 295 -2.62 6.56 -23.14
CA VAL A 295 -2.66 5.93 -21.81
C VAL A 295 -3.06 4.46 -21.93
N LYS A 296 -2.06 3.60 -22.10
CA LYS A 296 -2.27 2.15 -22.36
C LYS A 296 -2.97 1.37 -21.25
N ASP A 297 -2.76 1.74 -19.99
CA ASP A 297 -3.38 1.07 -18.85
C ASP A 297 -3.76 2.09 -17.77
N PRO A 298 -4.91 2.77 -17.91
CA PRO A 298 -5.35 3.77 -16.93
C PRO A 298 -5.56 3.16 -15.54
N ALA A 299 -6.08 1.94 -15.46
CA ALA A 299 -6.35 1.24 -14.21
C ALA A 299 -5.06 0.97 -13.42
N GLY A 300 -4.09 0.30 -14.03
CA GLY A 300 -2.80 0.00 -13.39
C GLY A 300 -1.89 1.21 -13.24
N THR A 301 -2.12 2.30 -13.99
CA THR A 301 -1.34 3.55 -13.86
C THR A 301 -1.85 4.41 -12.70
N PHE A 302 -3.15 4.69 -12.64
CA PHE A 302 -3.71 5.67 -11.71
C PHE A 302 -4.15 5.06 -10.38
N TYR A 303 -4.44 3.75 -10.33
CA TYR A 303 -4.93 3.06 -9.13
C TYR A 303 -3.98 1.97 -8.62
N ARG A 304 -2.70 2.02 -9.02
CA ARG A 304 -1.68 1.01 -8.71
C ARG A 304 -1.62 0.59 -7.24
N PHE A 305 -1.79 1.55 -6.33
CA PHE A 305 -1.67 1.32 -4.89
C PHE A 305 -2.96 1.62 -4.11
N GLY A 306 -3.99 2.18 -4.76
CA GLY A 306 -5.14 2.78 -4.09
C GLY A 306 -6.50 2.28 -4.56
N MET A 307 -6.56 1.15 -5.28
CA MET A 307 -7.83 0.68 -5.86
C MET A 307 -8.90 0.40 -4.77
N SER A 308 -8.53 -0.16 -3.62
CA SER A 308 -9.47 -0.47 -2.53
C SER A 308 -10.12 0.77 -1.92
N THR A 309 -9.39 1.89 -1.87
CA THR A 309 -9.85 3.16 -1.28
C THR A 309 -10.37 4.15 -2.32
N SER A 310 -10.26 3.82 -3.61
CA SER A 310 -10.83 4.60 -4.70
C SER A 310 -12.36 4.71 -4.63
N MET A 311 -12.92 5.68 -5.33
CA MET A 311 -14.36 5.79 -5.54
C MET A 311 -14.93 4.60 -6.32
N LEU A 312 -14.10 3.94 -7.13
CA LEU A 312 -14.49 2.77 -7.94
C LEU A 312 -14.57 1.50 -7.09
N LYS A 313 -13.67 1.33 -6.11
CA LYS A 313 -13.51 0.18 -5.19
C LYS A 313 -13.21 -1.17 -5.85
N ARG A 314 -14.06 -1.60 -6.80
CA ARG A 314 -13.90 -2.81 -7.61
C ARG A 314 -14.62 -2.69 -8.96
N LYS A 315 -14.18 -3.48 -9.94
CA LYS A 315 -14.94 -3.68 -11.18
C LYS A 315 -16.18 -4.52 -10.87
N ARG A 316 -17.31 -4.15 -11.48
CA ARG A 316 -18.52 -5.00 -11.52
C ARG A 316 -18.31 -6.07 -12.59
N ILE A 317 -18.32 -7.33 -12.18
CA ILE A 317 -18.08 -8.52 -13.00
C ILE A 317 -19.19 -9.51 -12.67
#